data_AF-A0A917U2Q6-F1
#
_entry.id   AF-A0A917U2Q6-F1
#
_cell.length_a   1.000
_cell.length_b   1.000
_cell.length_c   1.000
_cell.angle_alpha   90.00
_cell.angle_beta   90.00
_cell.angle_gamma   90.00
#
_symmetry.space_group_name_H-M   'P 1'
#
loop_
_entity.id
_entity.type
_entity.pdbx_description
1 polymer ?
#
loop_
_entity_poly.entity_id
_entity_poly.type
_entity_poly.pdbx_seq_one_letter_code
_entity_poly.pdbx_strand_id
1 'polypeptide(L)'
;MNARAWAAARNLAAALRGGHTERTTTRRRWFGAARACPSWCASDHRCTAQHGYSGGEHRSEPLVWRTDYGTLMASRVETLSRAGHVELRLSVRLDSDDQVAALQARMLTAGVDLAASAILAAAKETGRPALRAAG
;
A
#
# COMPACT_ATOMS: atom_id res chain seq x y z
N MET A 1 -0.60 -15.65 -22.16
CA MET A 1 -1.23 -14.82 -21.12
C MET A 1 -2.68 -15.25 -20.96
N ASN A 2 -3.08 -15.68 -19.77
CA ASN A 2 -4.36 -16.36 -19.56
C ASN A 2 -5.53 -15.36 -19.61
N ALA A 3 -6.35 -15.44 -20.66
CA ALA A 3 -7.45 -14.52 -20.96
C ALA A 3 -8.46 -14.36 -19.79
N ARG A 4 -8.51 -15.35 -18.89
CA ARG A 4 -9.35 -15.35 -17.69
C ARG A 4 -8.93 -14.34 -16.62
N ALA A 5 -7.63 -14.15 -16.40
CA ALA A 5 -7.13 -13.17 -15.42
C ALA A 5 -7.41 -11.72 -15.89
N TRP A 6 -7.30 -11.49 -17.20
CA TRP A 6 -7.62 -10.21 -17.82
C TRP A 6 -9.13 -9.93 -17.86
N ALA A 7 -9.95 -10.97 -17.99
CA ALA A 7 -11.41 -10.85 -17.86
C ALA A 7 -11.85 -10.55 -16.42
N ALA A 8 -11.24 -11.20 -15.41
CA ALA A 8 -11.56 -10.96 -14.00
C ALA A 8 -11.18 -9.53 -13.56
N ALA A 9 -10.00 -9.05 -13.95
CA ALA A 9 -9.56 -7.68 -13.68
C ALA A 9 -10.46 -6.63 -14.37
N ARG A 10 -10.90 -6.89 -15.61
CA ARG A 10 -11.83 -5.99 -16.33
C ARG A 10 -13.23 -5.98 -15.74
N ASN A 11 -13.76 -7.13 -15.31
CA ASN A 11 -15.10 -7.22 -14.71
C ASN A 11 -15.16 -6.48 -13.38
N LEU A 12 -14.08 -6.53 -12.59
CA LEU A 12 -13.96 -5.77 -11.35
C LEU A 12 -13.80 -4.27 -11.61
N ALA A 13 -12.99 -3.88 -12.60
CA ALA A 13 -12.78 -2.48 -12.99
C ALA A 13 -14.01 -1.84 -13.66
N ALA A 14 -14.89 -2.64 -14.29
CA ALA A 14 -16.10 -2.15 -14.93
C ALA A 14 -17.23 -1.81 -13.96
N ALA A 15 -17.24 -2.42 -12.77
CA ALA A 15 -18.28 -2.23 -11.77
C ALA A 15 -18.15 -0.91 -10.96
N LEU A 16 -16.97 -0.29 -10.92
CA LEU A 16 -16.65 0.73 -9.88
C LEU A 16 -16.19 2.07 -10.45
N ARG A 17 -16.80 2.54 -11.54
CA ARG A 17 -16.39 3.79 -12.21
C ARG A 17 -17.34 4.96 -11.92
N GLY A 18 -16.88 5.85 -11.03
CA GLY A 18 -17.39 7.21 -10.91
C GLY A 18 -16.41 8.05 -10.08
N GLY A 19 -15.58 8.86 -10.76
CA GLY A 19 -14.34 9.42 -10.21
C GLY A 19 -14.47 10.70 -9.38
N HIS A 20 -13.36 11.14 -8.78
CA HIS A 20 -13.03 12.55 -8.59
C HIS A 20 -11.56 12.82 -8.24
N THR A 21 -11.17 14.09 -8.37
CA THR A 21 -9.82 14.68 -8.39
C THR A 21 -9.30 15.21 -7.06
N GLU A 22 -7.96 15.16 -6.95
CA GLU A 22 -6.98 16.08 -6.34
C GLU A 22 -6.91 16.44 -4.85
N ARG A 23 -5.70 16.89 -4.48
CA ARG A 23 -4.97 16.79 -3.21
C ARG A 23 -4.44 18.18 -2.83
N THR A 24 -4.22 18.49 -1.55
CA THR A 24 -3.35 19.63 -1.17
C THR A 24 -2.56 19.37 0.11
N THR A 25 -1.29 19.78 0.06
CA THR A 25 -0.21 19.67 1.05
C THR A 25 0.03 20.98 1.81
N THR A 26 0.48 20.91 3.07
CA THR A 26 1.38 21.93 3.68
C THR A 26 2.34 21.32 4.72
N ARG A 27 3.54 21.92 4.85
CA ARG A 27 4.73 21.49 5.62
C ARG A 27 4.95 22.30 6.93
N ARG A 28 5.75 21.72 7.86
CA ARG A 28 6.66 22.26 8.94
C ARG A 28 6.35 21.63 10.33
N ARG A 29 7.25 21.31 11.28
CA ARG A 29 8.70 21.50 11.57
C ARG A 29 9.19 20.37 12.54
N TRP A 30 10.50 20.23 12.75
CA TRP A 30 11.22 19.00 13.14
C TRP A 30 11.52 18.86 14.65
N PHE A 31 11.31 17.62 15.15
CA PHE A 31 11.71 16.98 16.44
C PHE A 31 10.79 17.21 17.66
N GLY A 32 10.20 16.12 18.16
CA GLY A 32 9.36 16.07 19.37
C GLY A 32 9.65 14.80 20.19
N ALA A 33 9.25 14.83 21.47
CA ALA A 33 9.48 13.77 22.47
C ALA A 33 9.18 12.35 21.97
N ALA A 34 9.92 11.34 22.48
CA ALA A 34 9.68 9.93 22.22
C ALA A 34 8.19 9.59 22.42
N ARG A 35 7.54 9.13 21.34
CA ARG A 35 6.08 8.98 21.31
C ARG A 35 5.65 7.57 21.62
N ALA A 36 4.57 7.44 22.40
CA ALA A 36 3.92 6.16 22.68
C ALA A 36 3.50 5.50 21.35
N CYS A 37 3.91 4.25 21.17
CA CYS A 37 3.60 3.48 19.97
C CYS A 37 2.12 3.07 19.95
N PRO A 38 1.41 3.18 18.80
CA PRO A 38 0.09 2.59 18.63
C PRO A 38 0.11 1.07 18.88
N SER A 39 -1.03 0.49 19.27
CA SER A 39 -1.13 -0.95 19.56
C SER A 39 -0.78 -1.88 18.40
N TRP A 40 -0.85 -1.39 17.16
CA TRP A 40 -0.46 -2.14 15.96
C TRP A 40 1.04 -2.04 15.61
N CYS A 41 1.78 -1.14 16.26
CA CYS A 41 3.18 -0.88 15.97
C CYS A 41 4.07 -1.95 16.60
N ALA A 42 5.02 -2.49 15.83
CA ALA A 42 5.96 -3.52 16.28
C ALA A 42 6.83 -3.05 17.46
N SER A 43 7.05 -1.73 17.58
CA SER A 43 7.80 -1.09 18.68
C SER A 43 9.23 -1.64 18.83
N ASP A 44 9.80 -2.12 17.74
CA ASP A 44 11.17 -2.61 17.64
C ASP A 44 12.02 -1.64 16.79
N HIS A 45 13.21 -2.07 16.38
CA HIS A 45 14.13 -1.29 15.54
C HIS A 45 13.52 -0.76 14.22
N ARG A 46 12.36 -1.26 13.79
CA ARG A 46 11.65 -0.77 12.59
C ARG A 46 10.82 0.47 12.87
N CYS A 47 10.43 0.69 14.14
CA CYS A 47 9.78 1.91 14.57
C CYS A 47 10.81 3.02 14.76
N THR A 48 10.99 3.88 13.76
CA THR A 48 11.89 5.05 13.91
C THR A 48 11.24 6.18 14.72
N ALA A 49 9.91 6.15 14.88
CA ALA A 49 9.15 7.10 15.70
C ALA A 49 9.50 7.07 17.19
N GLN A 50 9.88 5.91 17.74
CA GLN A 50 10.25 5.81 19.16
C GLN A 50 11.64 6.38 19.47
N HIS A 51 12.48 6.56 18.45
CA HIS A 51 13.85 7.04 18.59
C HIS A 51 13.98 8.57 18.46
N GLY A 52 12.84 9.29 18.52
CA GLY A 52 12.81 10.75 18.57
C GLY A 52 13.10 11.45 17.24
N TYR A 53 13.20 10.72 16.12
CA TYR A 53 13.40 11.34 14.81
C TYR A 53 12.16 12.15 14.38
N SER A 54 12.38 13.38 13.94
CA SER A 54 11.36 14.30 13.40
C SER A 54 10.53 13.74 12.24
N GLY A 55 11.10 12.83 11.46
CA GLY A 55 10.46 12.07 10.39
C GLY A 55 10.24 10.60 10.75
N GLY A 56 10.20 10.27 12.03
CA GLY A 56 10.02 8.92 12.49
C GLY A 56 8.70 8.32 12.01
N GLU A 57 8.71 7.01 11.81
CA GLU A 57 7.57 6.23 11.36
C GLU A 57 7.29 5.12 12.37
N HIS A 58 6.01 4.95 12.70
CA HIS A 58 5.53 3.72 13.29
C HIS A 58 5.39 2.69 12.17
N ARG A 59 5.89 1.47 12.41
CA ARG A 59 5.81 0.36 11.46
C ARG A 59 5.20 -0.86 12.16
N SER A 60 4.30 -1.55 11.48
CA SER A 60 3.78 -2.83 11.96
C SER A 60 4.82 -3.94 11.80
N GLU A 61 4.59 -5.09 12.43
CA GLU A 61 5.28 -6.30 12.01
C GLU A 61 4.91 -6.57 10.53
N PRO A 62 5.88 -6.92 9.67
CA PRO A 62 5.58 -7.26 8.28
C PRO A 62 4.72 -8.52 8.20
N LEU A 63 3.65 -8.43 7.43
CA LEU A 63 2.95 -9.62 6.94
C LEU A 63 3.76 -10.18 5.78
N VAL A 64 4.15 -11.45 5.86
CA VAL A 64 5.00 -12.10 4.86
C VAL A 64 4.26 -13.30 4.26
N TRP A 65 4.11 -13.28 2.94
CA TRP A 65 3.61 -14.41 2.16
C TRP A 65 4.73 -14.98 1.29
N ARG A 66 5.04 -16.26 1.49
CA ARG A 66 5.87 -17.03 0.57
C ARG A 66 4.98 -17.66 -0.48
N THR A 67 5.32 -17.47 -1.74
CA THR A 67 4.54 -17.93 -2.88
C THR A 67 5.45 -18.65 -3.86
N ASP A 68 4.87 -19.41 -4.78
CA ASP A 68 5.64 -20.11 -5.81
C ASP A 68 6.42 -19.15 -6.72
N TYR A 69 5.94 -17.90 -6.85
CA TYR A 69 6.59 -16.86 -7.64
C TYR A 69 7.59 -16.00 -6.85
N GLY A 70 7.67 -16.14 -5.53
CA GLY A 70 8.61 -15.39 -4.70
C GLY A 70 8.08 -15.03 -3.31
N THR A 71 8.24 -13.76 -2.91
CA THR A 71 7.85 -13.27 -1.59
C THR A 71 7.17 -11.92 -1.70
N LEU A 72 6.00 -11.80 -1.06
CA LEU A 72 5.29 -10.55 -0.85
C LEU A 72 5.38 -10.18 0.63
N MET A 73 5.76 -8.94 0.90
CA MET A 73 5.73 -8.36 2.23
C MET A 73 4.85 -7.11 2.24
N ALA A 74 4.03 -6.97 3.27
CA ALA A 74 3.25 -5.77 3.52
C ALA A 74 3.52 -5.24 4.93
N SER A 75 3.72 -3.94 5.07
CA SER A 75 3.83 -3.28 6.36
C SER A 75 2.95 -2.05 6.40
N ARG A 76 2.19 -1.88 7.48
CA ARG A 76 1.52 -0.61 7.76
C ARG A 76 2.55 0.35 8.29
N VAL A 77 2.60 1.54 7.70
CA VAL A 77 3.48 2.62 8.09
C VAL A 77 2.64 3.84 8.43
N GLU A 78 2.95 4.52 9.53
CA GLU A 78 2.29 5.77 9.91
C GLU A 78 3.35 6.76 10.36
N THR A 79 3.39 7.92 9.73
CA THR A 79 4.29 9.00 10.16
C THR A 79 3.83 9.58 11.51
N LEU A 80 4.71 10.33 12.18
CA LEU A 80 4.32 11.09 13.38
C LEU A 80 3.17 12.09 13.15
N SER A 81 2.90 12.48 11.90
CA SER A 81 1.78 13.35 11.53
C SER A 81 0.48 12.58 11.24
N ARG A 82 0.40 11.29 11.64
CA ARG A 82 -0.74 10.40 11.41
C ARG A 82 -1.05 10.13 9.93
N ALA A 83 -0.09 10.38 9.04
CA ALA A 83 -0.23 10.00 7.64
C ALA A 83 0.12 8.52 7.50
N GLY A 84 -0.92 7.69 7.35
CA GLY A 84 -0.79 6.25 7.18
C GLY A 84 -0.65 5.85 5.72
N HIS A 85 0.17 4.85 5.45
CA HIS A 85 0.25 4.16 4.17
C HIS A 85 0.59 2.69 4.37
N VAL A 86 0.47 1.90 3.31
CA VAL A 86 0.97 0.52 3.28
C VAL A 86 2.19 0.49 2.38
N GLU A 87 3.28 -0.02 2.91
CA GLU A 87 4.47 -0.36 2.12
C GLU A 87 4.31 -1.80 1.61
N LEU A 88 4.39 -1.98 0.30
CA LEU A 88 4.39 -3.29 -0.35
C LEU A 88 5.77 -3.55 -0.95
N ARG A 89 6.35 -4.70 -0.66
CA ARG A 89 7.61 -5.17 -1.25
C ARG A 89 7.39 -6.53 -1.86
N LEU A 90 7.62 -6.63 -3.16
CA LEU A 90 7.48 -7.85 -3.94
C LEU A 90 8.86 -8.22 -4.49
N SER A 91 9.34 -9.41 -4.14
CA SER A 91 10.54 -10.01 -4.71
C SER A 91 10.13 -11.25 -5.49
N VAL A 92 10.46 -11.28 -6.78
CA VAL A 92 10.08 -12.33 -7.71
C VAL A 92 11.28 -12.83 -8.47
N ARG A 93 11.27 -14.11 -8.81
CA ARG A 93 12.22 -14.63 -9.79
C ARG A 93 11.71 -14.32 -11.18
N LEU A 94 12.53 -13.63 -11.98
CA LEU A 94 12.26 -13.39 -13.39
C LEU A 94 12.89 -14.49 -14.23
N ASP A 95 12.52 -14.51 -15.51
CA ASP A 95 13.15 -15.34 -16.53
C ASP A 95 14.65 -15.02 -16.65
N SER A 96 15.45 -15.98 -17.12
CA SER A 96 16.87 -15.77 -17.40
C SER A 96 17.11 -15.06 -18.74
N ASP A 97 16.14 -15.07 -19.65
CA ASP A 97 16.18 -14.27 -20.86
C ASP A 97 15.84 -12.81 -20.55
N ASP A 98 16.75 -11.89 -20.89
CA ASP A 98 16.63 -10.47 -20.58
C ASP A 98 15.37 -9.82 -21.18
N GLN A 99 14.95 -10.22 -22.39
CA GLN A 99 13.77 -9.64 -23.03
C GLN A 99 12.49 -10.10 -22.33
N VAL A 100 12.43 -11.37 -21.97
CA VAL A 100 11.31 -11.94 -21.21
C VAL A 100 11.27 -11.35 -19.80
N ALA A 101 12.40 -11.24 -19.11
CA ALA A 101 12.52 -10.65 -17.79
C ALA A 101 12.04 -9.18 -17.78
N ALA A 102 12.45 -8.39 -18.77
CA ALA A 102 12.01 -7.00 -18.91
C ALA A 102 10.50 -6.90 -19.15
N LEU A 103 9.93 -7.80 -19.95
CA LEU A 103 8.48 -7.86 -20.15
C LEU A 103 7.75 -8.24 -18.85
N GLN A 104 8.23 -9.26 -18.14
CA GLN A 104 7.66 -9.68 -16.86
C GLN A 104 7.69 -8.55 -15.82
N ALA A 105 8.81 -7.83 -15.69
CA ALA A 105 8.94 -6.71 -14.75
C ALA A 105 7.92 -5.59 -15.04
N ARG A 106 7.75 -5.22 -16.32
CA ARG A 106 6.76 -4.22 -16.74
C ARG A 106 5.34 -4.67 -16.46
N MET A 107 5.01 -5.92 -16.80
CA MET A 107 3.68 -6.48 -16.60
C MET A 107 3.32 -6.61 -15.11
N LEU A 108 4.26 -7.05 -14.27
CA LEU A 108 4.06 -7.17 -12.83
C LEU A 108 3.82 -5.79 -12.20
N THR A 109 4.62 -4.80 -12.59
CA THR A 109 4.45 -3.42 -12.09
C THR A 109 3.09 -2.86 -12.47
N ALA A 110 2.68 -3.00 -13.74
CA ALA A 110 1.37 -2.57 -14.19
C ALA A 110 0.22 -3.32 -13.47
N GLY A 111 0.38 -4.63 -13.25
CA GLY A 111 -0.60 -5.44 -12.53
C GLY A 111 -0.76 -5.00 -11.07
N VAL A 112 0.34 -4.69 -10.37
CA VAL A 112 0.33 -4.19 -9.00
C VAL A 112 -0.36 -2.83 -8.92
N ASP A 113 -0.03 -1.91 -9.82
CA ASP A 113 -0.65 -0.57 -9.87
C ASP A 113 -2.17 -0.65 -10.09
N LEU A 114 -2.60 -1.48 -11.06
CA LEU A 114 -4.02 -1.71 -11.33
C LEU A 114 -4.74 -2.32 -10.13
N ALA A 115 -4.15 -3.33 -9.48
CA ALA A 115 -4.74 -3.96 -8.31
C ALA A 115 -4.84 -2.99 -7.12
N ALA A 116 -3.77 -2.23 -6.85
CA ALA A 116 -3.74 -1.22 -5.80
C ALA A 116 -4.80 -0.13 -6.04
N SER A 117 -4.88 0.38 -7.27
CA SER A 117 -5.87 1.37 -7.68
C SER A 117 -7.31 0.86 -7.47
N ALA A 118 -7.59 -0.38 -7.86
CA ALA A 118 -8.91 -1.00 -7.68
C ALA A 118 -9.27 -1.17 -6.19
N ILE A 119 -8.35 -1.68 -5.36
CA ILE A 119 -8.58 -1.88 -3.92
C ILE A 119 -8.79 -0.54 -3.22
N LEU A 120 -7.94 0.45 -3.50
CA LEU A 120 -8.04 1.77 -2.87
C LEU A 120 -9.31 2.53 -3.29
N ALA A 121 -9.77 2.33 -4.53
CA ALA A 121 -11.06 2.83 -4.97
C ALA A 121 -12.21 2.18 -4.17
N ALA A 122 -12.25 0.84 -4.11
CA ALA A 122 -13.31 0.10 -3.41
C ALA A 122 -13.40 0.41 -1.90
N ALA A 123 -12.25 0.57 -1.23
CA ALA A 123 -12.20 0.89 0.20
C ALA A 123 -12.81 2.28 0.51
N LYS A 124 -12.58 3.27 -0.36
CA LYS A 124 -13.19 4.61 -0.22
C LYS A 124 -14.70 4.57 -0.35
N GLU A 125 -15.21 3.69 -1.19
CA GLU A 125 -16.65 3.55 -1.43
C GLU A 125 -17.36 2.87 -0.26
N THR A 126 -16.74 1.82 0.30
CA THR A 126 -17.29 1.05 1.42
C THR A 126 -17.29 1.85 2.73
N GLY A 127 -16.38 2.81 2.89
CA GLY A 127 -16.34 3.72 4.04
C GLY A 127 -17.40 4.85 4.02
N ARG A 128 -18.21 4.98 2.97
CA ARG A 128 -19.11 6.13 2.76
C ARG A 128 -20.52 6.08 3.42
N PRO A 129 -21.09 4.96 3.93
CA PRO A 129 -22.45 4.99 4.47
C PRO A 129 -22.57 5.52 5.92
N ALA A 130 -21.48 5.79 6.63
CA ALA A 130 -21.55 6.31 8.02
C ALA A 130 -21.82 7.82 8.13
N LEU A 131 -21.71 8.60 7.04
CA LEU A 131 -21.84 10.07 7.06
C LEU A 131 -23.17 10.62 6.52
N ARG A 132 -24.10 9.77 6.10
CA ARG A 132 -25.46 10.18 5.65
C ARG A 132 -26.59 9.79 6.61
N ALA A 133 -26.29 9.11 7.72
CA ALA A 133 -27.28 8.71 8.73
C ALA A 133 -27.25 9.59 10.00
N ALA A 134 -26.54 10.72 9.96
CA ALA A 134 -26.43 11.69 11.07
C ALA A 134 -26.81 13.11 10.63
N GLY A 135 -27.79 13.23 9.74
CA GLY A 135 -28.40 14.50 9.31
C GLY A 135 -29.91 14.38 9.36
#